data_AF-A0A366IZ44-F1
#
_entry.id   AF-A0A366IZ44-F1
#
_cell.length_a   1.000
_cell.length_b   1.000
_cell.length_c   1.000
_cell.angle_alpha   90.00
_cell.angle_beta   90.00
_cell.angle_gamma   90.00
#
_symmetry.space_group_name_H-M   'P 1'
#
loop_
_entity.id
_entity.type
_entity.pdbx_description
1 polymer ?
#
loop_
_entity_poly.entity_id
_entity_poly.type
_entity_poly.pdbx_seq_one_letter_code
_entity_poly.pdbx_strand_id
1 'polypeptide(L)'
;MQLAFILLVITTFTMCSMYYVFTHRGNIRYTSWSEYFRKGWPIFAPLNCLLYLFSNRKVRQPIINTLQYKELDELRKNWKIIRDEALALQRQGELESINKPGSDAYYDVGFRTFHKYGWRKFYLKWYGYTHTSAQKLCPQTTKILSKIKNINGAMFAYMPENSELTRHLDPVACSLRYHLGLETPNSNDCFINVDGQQYAWQDGKDLLFDETYLHFVKNNTDQSRLILMCDFDRPVNPLGKAINFCYKILMRASIVPNTSEDKSGLANKVFKTVTPLLQQSKELKKTNRKAYKCLKYTINTLLLLAIVALVAGFIQMTSWLIL
;
A
#
# COMPACT_ATOMS: atom_id res chain seq x y z
N MET A 1 -12.35 37.20 -5.38
CA MET A 1 -11.21 37.25 -4.44
C MET A 1 -11.10 36.02 -3.53
N GLN A 2 -12.19 35.50 -2.96
CA GLN A 2 -12.14 34.34 -2.05
C GLN A 2 -11.62 33.04 -2.71
N LEU A 3 -12.04 32.72 -3.94
CA LEU A 3 -11.58 31.51 -4.66
C LEU A 3 -10.06 31.49 -4.89
N ALA A 4 -9.50 32.59 -5.39
CA ALA A 4 -8.08 32.70 -5.67
C ALA A 4 -7.24 32.55 -4.39
N PHE A 5 -7.71 33.09 -3.27
CA PHE A 5 -7.07 32.93 -1.97
C PHE A 5 -7.12 31.48 -1.46
N ILE A 6 -8.28 30.81 -1.55
CA ILE A 6 -8.42 29.40 -1.17
C ILE A 6 -7.48 28.52 -1.99
N LEU A 7 -7.44 28.71 -3.32
CA LEU A 7 -6.54 27.99 -4.21
C LEU A 7 -5.08 28.24 -3.84
N LEU A 8 -4.70 29.49 -3.56
CA LEU A 8 -3.34 29.83 -3.14
C LEU A 8 -2.94 29.08 -1.85
N VAL A 9 -3.83 29.03 -0.85
CA VAL A 9 -3.58 28.31 0.40
C VAL A 9 -3.41 26.81 0.14
N ILE A 10 -4.30 26.18 -0.64
CA ILE A 10 -4.23 24.75 -0.96
C ILE A 10 -2.95 24.43 -1.73
N THR A 11 -2.60 25.22 -2.75
CA THR A 11 -1.38 25.02 -3.53
C THR A 11 -0.14 25.21 -2.67
N THR A 12 -0.10 26.25 -1.84
CA THR A 12 1.03 26.51 -0.93
C THR A 12 1.20 25.35 0.05
N PHE A 13 0.12 24.94 0.73
CA PHE A 13 0.14 23.81 1.65
C PHE A 13 0.61 22.51 0.96
N THR A 14 0.16 22.28 -0.27
CA THR A 14 0.55 21.11 -1.06
C THR A 14 2.05 21.13 -1.38
N MET A 15 2.56 22.25 -1.86
CA MET A 15 3.98 22.40 -2.19
C MET A 15 4.87 22.29 -0.95
N CYS A 16 4.48 22.91 0.17
CA CYS A 16 5.18 22.78 1.45
C CYS A 16 5.18 21.34 1.96
N SER A 17 4.07 20.62 1.84
CA SER A 17 3.96 19.21 2.24
C SER A 17 4.86 18.31 1.41
N MET A 18 4.85 18.48 0.08
CA MET A 18 5.75 17.76 -0.82
C MET A 18 7.22 18.05 -0.50
N TYR A 19 7.55 19.32 -0.27
CA TYR A 19 8.90 19.72 0.12
C TYR A 19 9.31 19.10 1.46
N TYR A 20 8.43 19.13 2.47
CA TYR A 20 8.68 18.49 3.78
C TYR A 20 8.96 17.00 3.64
N VAL A 21 8.14 16.25 2.87
CA VAL A 21 8.38 14.81 2.65
C VAL A 21 9.71 14.58 1.94
N PHE A 22 10.04 15.40 0.95
CA PHE A 22 11.30 15.28 0.22
C PHE A 22 12.54 15.55 1.10
N THR A 23 12.48 16.53 2.00
CA THR A 23 13.65 17.09 2.70
C THR A 23 13.77 16.74 4.18
N HIS A 24 12.66 16.50 4.87
CA HIS A 24 12.62 16.40 6.34
C HIS A 24 12.05 15.07 6.86
N ARG A 25 11.29 14.31 6.07
CA ARG A 25 10.70 13.05 6.54
C ARG A 25 11.76 11.96 6.71
N GLY A 26 12.02 11.57 7.96
CA GLY A 26 12.97 10.50 8.33
C GLY A 26 14.41 10.95 8.38
N ASN A 27 15.34 10.02 8.31
CA ASN A 27 16.79 10.24 8.22
C ASN A 27 17.32 9.95 6.81
N ILE A 28 16.74 8.98 6.12
CA ILE A 28 17.13 8.61 4.75
C ILE A 28 16.45 9.56 3.75
N ARG A 29 17.18 9.94 2.70
CA ARG A 29 16.73 10.93 1.71
C ARG A 29 16.70 10.37 0.29
N TYR A 30 15.80 10.92 -0.52
CA TYR A 30 15.86 10.74 -1.97
C TYR A 30 17.15 11.33 -2.52
N THR A 31 17.71 10.72 -3.55
CA THR A 31 18.92 11.24 -4.20
C THR A 31 18.60 12.45 -5.08
N SER A 32 17.35 12.58 -5.54
CA SER A 32 16.90 13.66 -6.41
C SER A 32 15.38 13.82 -6.39
N TRP A 33 14.90 14.99 -6.83
CA TRP A 33 13.47 15.22 -7.08
C TRP A 33 12.88 14.21 -8.07
N SER A 34 13.64 13.82 -9.10
CA SER A 34 13.21 12.80 -10.08
C SER A 34 12.90 11.46 -9.41
N GLU A 35 13.73 11.06 -8.44
CA GLU A 35 13.46 9.87 -7.64
C GLU A 35 12.19 10.02 -6.79
N TYR A 36 12.04 11.17 -6.12
CA TYR A 36 10.88 11.46 -5.29
C TYR A 36 9.56 11.42 -6.08
N PHE A 37 9.49 12.11 -7.23
CA PHE A 37 8.27 12.09 -8.06
C PHE A 37 7.92 10.69 -8.57
N ARG A 38 8.91 9.82 -8.78
CA ARG A 38 8.72 8.47 -9.28
C ARG A 38 8.39 7.45 -8.18
N LYS A 39 8.92 7.61 -6.97
CA LYS A 39 8.85 6.61 -5.89
C LYS A 39 8.13 7.08 -4.62
N GLY A 40 8.02 8.39 -4.40
CA GLY A 40 7.54 8.99 -3.15
C GLY A 40 6.10 9.50 -3.18
N TRP A 41 5.39 9.31 -4.29
CA TRP A 41 3.96 9.62 -4.42
C TRP A 41 3.55 11.01 -3.89
N PRO A 42 4.14 12.10 -4.40
CA PRO A 42 3.94 13.46 -3.87
C PRO A 42 2.48 13.91 -3.80
N ILE A 43 1.62 13.37 -4.66
CA ILE A 43 0.17 13.67 -4.65
C ILE A 43 -0.51 13.34 -3.31
N PHE A 44 0.02 12.38 -2.55
CA PHE A 44 -0.50 12.02 -1.23
C PHE A 44 0.20 12.76 -0.08
N ALA A 45 1.28 13.50 -0.35
CA ALA A 45 2.03 14.21 0.67
C ALA A 45 1.18 15.15 1.55
N PRO A 46 0.21 15.93 1.02
CA PRO A 46 -0.54 16.88 1.85
C PRO A 46 -1.38 16.20 2.92
N LEU A 47 -2.17 15.19 2.54
CA LEU A 47 -3.00 14.45 3.49
C LEU A 47 -2.15 13.57 4.40
N ASN A 48 -1.05 13.00 3.91
CA ASN A 48 -0.08 12.28 4.74
C ASN A 48 0.52 13.20 5.81
N CYS A 49 0.89 14.45 5.48
CA CYS A 49 1.42 15.42 6.44
C CYS A 49 0.40 15.76 7.53
N LEU A 50 -0.88 15.89 7.19
CA LEU A 50 -1.94 16.04 8.19
C LEU A 50 -2.02 14.83 9.13
N LEU A 51 -1.95 13.61 8.57
CA LEU A 51 -1.94 12.40 9.40
C LEU A 51 -0.69 12.28 10.27
N TYR A 52 0.48 12.71 9.79
CA TYR A 52 1.70 12.78 10.61
C TYR A 52 1.52 13.75 11.79
N LEU A 53 0.98 14.93 11.51
CA LEU A 53 0.73 15.95 12.52
C LEU A 53 -0.23 15.45 13.61
N PHE A 54 -1.31 14.77 13.20
CA PHE A 54 -2.34 14.26 14.11
C PHE A 54 -2.06 12.87 14.69
N SER A 55 -0.97 12.22 14.27
CA SER A 55 -0.51 10.95 14.84
C SER A 55 -0.11 11.08 16.30
N ASN A 56 -0.44 10.08 17.09
CA ASN A 56 0.06 9.95 18.45
C ASN A 56 1.60 9.90 18.44
N ARG A 57 2.24 10.53 19.43
CA ARG A 57 3.70 10.56 19.57
C ARG A 57 4.34 9.16 19.55
N LYS A 58 3.67 8.15 20.10
CA LYS A 58 4.18 6.77 20.20
C LYS A 58 4.41 6.07 18.84
N VAL A 59 3.83 6.59 17.76
CA VAL A 59 3.93 6.01 16.40
C VAL A 59 4.67 6.90 15.40
N ARG A 60 5.33 7.97 15.88
CA ARG A 60 6.06 8.89 14.98
C ARG A 60 7.43 8.37 14.56
N GLN A 61 7.92 7.31 15.20
CA GLN A 61 9.19 6.65 14.87
C GLN A 61 9.04 5.66 13.69
N PRO A 62 10.13 5.36 12.95
CA PRO A 62 10.08 4.46 11.81
C PRO A 62 9.64 3.04 12.19
N ILE A 63 10.30 2.43 13.17
CA ILE A 63 9.93 1.14 13.75
C ILE A 63 9.29 1.37 15.12
N ILE A 64 8.16 0.74 15.36
CA ILE A 64 7.28 0.98 16.50
C ILE A 64 7.27 -0.28 17.37
N ASN A 65 7.40 -0.08 18.69
CA ASN A 65 7.31 -1.18 19.65
C ASN A 65 5.93 -1.86 19.56
N THR A 66 5.87 -3.13 19.19
CA THR A 66 4.64 -3.90 19.04
C THR A 66 3.96 -4.21 20.38
N LEU A 67 4.74 -4.33 21.45
CA LEU A 67 4.28 -4.74 22.79
C LEU A 67 3.34 -3.72 23.45
N GLN A 68 3.29 -2.49 22.95
CA GLN A 68 2.34 -1.48 23.44
C GLN A 68 0.90 -1.74 22.96
N TYR A 69 0.68 -2.66 22.02
CA TYR A 69 -0.62 -3.02 21.44
C TYR A 69 -0.98 -4.46 21.81
N LYS A 70 -1.75 -4.64 22.88
CA LYS A 70 -2.16 -5.96 23.38
C LYS A 70 -3.06 -6.71 22.40
N GLU A 71 -3.80 -6.00 21.55
CA GLU A 71 -4.63 -6.62 20.52
C GLU A 71 -3.81 -7.43 19.50
N LEU A 72 -2.52 -7.12 19.32
CA LEU A 72 -1.62 -7.90 18.48
C LEU A 72 -1.16 -9.22 19.14
N ASP A 73 -1.33 -9.35 20.46
CA ASP A 73 -1.03 -10.62 21.17
C ASP A 73 -1.85 -11.77 20.60
N GLU A 74 -3.06 -11.50 20.09
CA GLU A 74 -3.91 -12.53 19.47
C GLU A 74 -3.25 -13.11 18.21
N LEU A 75 -2.57 -12.30 17.40
CA LEU A 75 -1.78 -12.80 16.27
C LEU A 75 -0.54 -13.54 16.74
N ARG A 76 0.20 -12.96 17.69
CA ARG A 76 1.43 -13.57 18.24
C ARG A 76 1.17 -14.93 18.88
N LYS A 77 0.07 -15.11 19.62
CA LYS A 77 -0.26 -16.39 20.27
C LYS A 77 -0.65 -17.47 19.27
N ASN A 78 -1.29 -17.08 18.17
CA ASN A 78 -1.83 -18.00 17.17
C ASN A 78 -0.95 -18.11 15.91
N TRP A 79 0.30 -17.64 15.95
CA TRP A 79 1.16 -17.55 14.76
C TRP A 79 1.34 -18.88 14.03
N LYS A 80 1.40 -20.00 14.76
CA LYS A 80 1.52 -21.35 14.18
C LYS A 80 0.27 -21.75 13.40
N ILE A 81 -0.92 -21.49 13.95
CA ILE A 81 -2.20 -21.75 13.26
C ILE A 81 -2.25 -20.96 11.95
N ILE A 82 -1.87 -19.68 12.02
CA ILE A 82 -1.83 -18.78 10.86
C ILE A 82 -0.82 -19.29 9.81
N ARG A 83 0.38 -19.68 10.25
CA ARG A 83 1.41 -20.27 9.39
C ARG A 83 0.91 -21.53 8.71
N ASP A 84 0.29 -22.44 9.44
CA ASP A 84 -0.10 -23.75 8.90
C ASP A 84 -1.15 -23.61 7.79
N GLU A 85 -2.11 -22.67 7.91
CA GLU A 85 -3.04 -22.33 6.82
C GLU A 85 -2.34 -21.65 5.64
N ALA A 86 -1.38 -20.76 5.89
CA ALA A 86 -0.61 -20.10 4.84
C ALA A 86 0.26 -21.10 4.03
N LEU A 87 0.87 -22.08 4.70
CA LEU A 87 1.62 -23.16 4.07
C LEU A 87 0.72 -24.14 3.33
N ALA A 88 -0.51 -24.36 3.80
CA ALA A 88 -1.51 -25.14 3.07
C ALA A 88 -1.86 -24.47 1.74
N LEU A 89 -2.12 -23.15 1.74
CA LEU A 89 -2.34 -22.37 0.51
C LEU A 89 -1.17 -22.49 -0.48
N GLN A 90 0.06 -22.35 0.02
CA GLN A 90 1.26 -22.45 -0.82
C GLN A 90 1.41 -23.84 -1.43
N ARG A 91 1.22 -24.92 -0.65
CA ARG A 91 1.27 -26.30 -1.17
C ARG A 91 0.19 -26.60 -2.21
N GLN A 92 -0.97 -25.96 -2.09
CA GLN A 92 -2.09 -26.11 -3.04
C GLN A 92 -1.89 -25.30 -4.33
N GLY A 93 -0.87 -24.44 -4.42
CA GLY A 93 -0.62 -23.63 -5.62
C GLY A 93 -1.41 -22.33 -5.67
N GLU A 94 -2.11 -21.96 -4.58
CA GLU A 94 -3.02 -20.80 -4.56
C GLU A 94 -2.26 -19.47 -4.51
N LEU A 95 -1.07 -19.42 -3.90
CA LEU A 95 -0.23 -18.22 -3.94
C LEU A 95 0.34 -17.98 -5.35
N GLU A 96 0.61 -19.06 -6.08
CA GLU A 96 1.16 -19.04 -7.43
C GLU A 96 0.10 -18.65 -8.47
N SER A 97 -1.14 -19.12 -8.28
CA SER A 97 -2.27 -18.90 -9.21
C SER A 97 -2.60 -17.41 -9.37
N ILE A 98 -2.47 -16.64 -8.29
CA ILE A 98 -2.78 -15.20 -8.21
C ILE A 98 -1.94 -14.38 -9.19
N ASN A 99 -0.70 -14.78 -9.48
CA ASN A 99 0.20 -14.04 -10.35
C ASN A 99 0.13 -14.45 -11.83
N LYS A 100 -0.67 -15.47 -12.18
CA LYS A 100 -0.75 -15.96 -13.56
C LYS A 100 -1.48 -14.95 -14.46
N PRO A 101 -0.97 -14.67 -15.67
CA PRO A 101 -1.70 -13.86 -16.65
C PRO A 101 -3.11 -14.42 -16.86
N GLY A 102 -4.12 -13.56 -16.69
CA GLY A 102 -5.53 -13.95 -16.80
C GLY A 102 -6.24 -14.20 -15.46
N SER A 103 -5.52 -14.26 -14.33
CA SER A 103 -6.15 -14.25 -13.00
C SER A 103 -6.81 -12.88 -12.74
N ASP A 104 -7.86 -12.85 -11.91
CA ASP A 104 -8.51 -11.59 -11.54
C ASP A 104 -7.62 -10.71 -10.63
N ALA A 105 -6.64 -11.32 -9.96
CA ALA A 105 -5.66 -10.65 -9.11
C ALA A 105 -4.47 -10.05 -9.88
N TYR A 106 -4.23 -10.50 -11.12
CA TYR A 106 -3.11 -10.06 -11.97
C TYR A 106 -3.07 -8.54 -12.20
N TYR A 107 -4.22 -7.88 -12.11
CA TYR A 107 -4.41 -6.45 -12.38
C TYR A 107 -4.15 -5.54 -11.17
N ASP A 108 -3.58 -6.07 -10.09
CA ASP A 108 -3.24 -5.28 -8.91
C ASP A 108 -2.21 -4.18 -9.23
N VAL A 109 -2.69 -2.93 -9.30
CA VAL A 109 -1.88 -1.75 -9.62
C VAL A 109 -0.85 -1.46 -8.53
N GLY A 110 -1.19 -1.73 -7.26
CA GLY A 110 -0.31 -1.50 -6.12
C GLY A 110 0.89 -2.44 -6.11
N PHE A 111 0.72 -3.66 -6.62
CA PHE A 111 1.75 -4.71 -6.51
C PHE A 111 2.36 -5.22 -7.82
N ARG A 112 1.98 -4.62 -8.96
CA ARG A 112 2.45 -5.07 -10.28
C ARG A 112 3.97 -5.12 -10.46
N THR A 113 4.70 -4.25 -9.75
CA THR A 113 6.17 -4.21 -9.82
C THR A 113 6.81 -5.40 -9.11
N PHE A 114 6.19 -5.92 -8.05
CA PHE A 114 6.74 -7.02 -7.25
C PHE A 114 6.56 -8.39 -7.92
N HIS A 115 5.50 -8.58 -8.72
CA HIS A 115 5.26 -9.83 -9.45
C HIS A 115 6.42 -10.23 -10.37
N LYS A 116 7.13 -9.24 -10.93
CA LYS A 116 8.31 -9.48 -11.79
C LYS A 116 9.44 -10.23 -11.08
N TYR A 117 9.49 -10.13 -9.76
CA TYR A 117 10.53 -10.75 -8.92
C TYR A 117 10.00 -11.97 -8.15
N GLY A 118 8.88 -12.55 -8.61
CA GLY A 118 8.32 -13.77 -8.02
C GLY A 118 7.55 -13.57 -6.71
N TRP A 119 7.36 -12.32 -6.26
CA TRP A 119 6.59 -12.02 -5.05
C TRP A 119 5.13 -12.39 -5.23
N ARG A 120 4.57 -13.10 -4.24
CA ARG A 120 3.18 -13.56 -4.23
C ARG A 120 2.48 -13.02 -3.01
N LYS A 121 1.16 -12.93 -3.09
CA LYS A 121 0.34 -12.51 -1.97
C LYS A 121 -1.04 -13.12 -2.06
N PHE A 122 -1.72 -13.20 -0.92
CA PHE A 122 -3.10 -13.67 -0.84
C PHE A 122 -3.84 -12.83 0.18
N TYR A 123 -4.85 -12.09 -0.28
CA TYR A 123 -5.62 -11.20 0.58
C TYR A 123 -6.57 -11.98 1.48
N LEU A 124 -6.62 -11.59 2.75
CA LEU A 124 -7.51 -12.15 3.76
C LEU A 124 -8.64 -11.17 4.07
N LYS A 125 -8.29 -9.89 4.13
CA LYS A 125 -9.17 -8.79 4.49
C LYS A 125 -8.69 -7.51 3.81
N TRP A 126 -9.61 -6.65 3.42
CA TRP A 126 -9.30 -5.32 2.90
C TRP A 126 -10.40 -4.30 3.23
N TYR A 127 -10.06 -3.37 4.13
CA TYR A 127 -10.82 -2.18 4.53
C TYR A 127 -12.34 -2.39 4.72
N GLY A 128 -12.73 -3.48 5.37
CA GLY A 128 -14.13 -3.79 5.67
C GLY A 128 -14.77 -4.84 4.78
N TYR A 129 -14.01 -5.44 3.87
CA TYR A 129 -14.35 -6.67 3.20
C TYR A 129 -13.41 -7.79 3.66
N THR A 130 -13.95 -8.97 3.96
CA THR A 130 -13.19 -10.20 4.15
C THR A 130 -13.38 -11.04 2.91
N HIS A 131 -12.29 -11.45 2.28
CA HIS A 131 -12.33 -12.20 1.02
C HIS A 131 -13.05 -13.54 1.21
N THR A 132 -13.96 -13.85 0.28
CA THR A 132 -14.72 -15.11 0.29
C THR A 132 -13.77 -16.30 0.17
N SER A 133 -12.77 -16.17 -0.72
CA SER A 133 -11.69 -17.15 -0.87
C SER A 133 -10.94 -17.40 0.44
N ALA A 134 -10.63 -16.33 1.19
CA ALA A 134 -9.95 -16.42 2.47
C ALA A 134 -10.80 -17.06 3.57
N GLN A 135 -12.11 -16.81 3.59
CA GLN A 135 -13.02 -17.46 4.55
C GLN A 135 -13.06 -18.97 4.33
N LYS A 136 -12.98 -19.42 3.08
CA LYS A 136 -12.97 -20.84 2.70
C LYS A 136 -11.63 -21.51 2.98
N LEU A 137 -10.52 -20.87 2.56
CA LEU A 137 -9.20 -21.49 2.56
C LEU A 137 -8.40 -21.24 3.85
N CYS A 138 -8.72 -20.17 4.58
CA CYS A 138 -8.06 -19.81 5.85
C CYS A 138 -9.09 -19.46 6.94
N PRO A 139 -10.02 -20.37 7.27
CA PRO A 139 -11.11 -20.10 8.20
C PRO A 139 -10.63 -19.74 9.61
N GLN A 140 -9.53 -20.34 10.10
CA GLN A 140 -9.02 -20.01 11.43
C GLN A 140 -8.34 -18.64 11.44
N THR A 141 -7.52 -18.33 10.44
CA THR A 141 -6.86 -17.02 10.32
C THR A 141 -7.88 -15.90 10.18
N THR A 142 -8.91 -16.08 9.36
CA THR A 142 -9.98 -15.07 9.21
C THR A 142 -10.78 -14.89 10.50
N LYS A 143 -11.03 -15.98 11.26
CA LYS A 143 -11.65 -15.92 12.60
C LYS A 143 -10.77 -15.21 13.62
N ILE A 144 -9.46 -15.41 13.60
CA ILE A 144 -8.50 -14.71 14.47
C ILE A 144 -8.50 -13.22 14.15
N LEU A 145 -8.38 -12.86 12.86
CA LEU A 145 -8.37 -11.48 12.39
C LEU A 145 -9.66 -10.72 12.71
N SER A 146 -10.82 -11.40 12.75
CA SER A 146 -12.11 -10.76 13.06
C SER A 146 -12.18 -10.24 14.50
N LYS A 147 -11.40 -10.80 15.43
CA LYS A 147 -11.31 -10.35 16.82
C LYS A 147 -10.55 -9.02 16.96
N ILE A 148 -9.73 -8.66 15.96
CA ILE A 148 -8.86 -7.48 16.00
C ILE A 148 -9.43 -6.38 15.11
N LYS A 149 -10.23 -5.49 15.72
CA LYS A 149 -10.93 -4.42 15.00
C LYS A 149 -9.99 -3.43 14.30
N ASN A 150 -8.79 -3.24 14.86
CA ASN A 150 -7.81 -2.25 14.41
C ASN A 150 -7.01 -2.71 13.16
N ILE A 151 -7.25 -3.91 12.64
CA ILE A 151 -6.66 -4.37 11.38
C ILE A 151 -7.63 -4.08 10.24
N ASN A 152 -7.28 -3.17 9.34
CA ASN A 152 -8.12 -2.83 8.19
C ASN A 152 -7.89 -3.80 7.03
N GLY A 153 -6.63 -4.12 6.75
CA GLY A 153 -6.20 -5.00 5.67
C GLY A 153 -5.30 -6.11 6.21
N ALA A 154 -5.37 -7.29 5.61
CA ALA A 154 -4.51 -8.41 5.95
C ALA A 154 -4.27 -9.27 4.72
N MET A 155 -3.05 -9.75 4.55
CA MET A 155 -2.68 -10.66 3.47
C MET A 155 -1.48 -11.51 3.87
N PHE A 156 -1.37 -12.70 3.29
CA PHE A 156 -0.10 -13.40 3.26
C PHE A 156 0.79 -12.78 2.19
N ALA A 157 2.08 -12.61 2.50
CA ALA A 157 3.07 -12.08 1.57
C ALA A 157 4.27 -13.03 1.51
N TYR A 158 4.55 -13.52 0.31
CA TYR A 158 5.62 -14.45 0.00
C TYR A 158 6.70 -13.73 -0.80
N MET A 159 7.95 -13.91 -0.38
CA MET A 159 9.15 -13.40 -1.02
C MET A 159 10.09 -14.57 -1.32
N PRO A 160 10.51 -14.76 -2.59
CA PRO A 160 11.46 -15.81 -2.94
C PRO A 160 12.83 -15.62 -2.27
N GLU A 161 13.61 -16.70 -2.25
CA GLU A 161 15.07 -16.65 -2.04
C GLU A 161 15.76 -15.71 -3.05
N ASN A 162 16.94 -15.22 -2.69
CA ASN A 162 17.79 -14.41 -3.57
C ASN A 162 17.04 -13.26 -4.29
N SER A 163 16.16 -12.56 -3.57
CA SER A 163 15.32 -11.50 -4.12
C SER A 163 15.42 -10.21 -3.31
N GLU A 164 15.07 -9.09 -3.95
CA GLU A 164 15.01 -7.80 -3.28
C GLU A 164 13.80 -6.99 -3.71
N LEU A 165 13.41 -6.10 -2.81
CA LEU A 165 12.52 -5.01 -3.11
C LEU A 165 13.28 -3.71 -2.88
N THR A 166 13.59 -3.05 -4.00
CA THR A 166 14.28 -1.77 -4.02
C THR A 166 13.58 -0.73 -3.15
N ARG A 167 14.36 0.24 -2.70
CA ARG A 167 13.90 1.34 -1.86
C ARG A 167 12.68 2.07 -2.41
N HIS A 168 11.66 2.22 -1.56
CA HIS A 168 10.37 2.85 -1.83
C HIS A 168 9.74 3.36 -0.53
N LEU A 169 8.56 3.96 -0.63
CA LEU A 169 7.63 4.14 0.48
C LEU A 169 6.21 3.84 -0.01
N ASP A 170 5.31 3.56 0.91
CA ASP A 170 3.91 3.35 0.58
C ASP A 170 3.14 4.68 0.56
N PRO A 171 2.18 4.82 -0.38
CA PRO A 171 1.62 6.11 -0.73
C PRO A 171 0.77 6.75 0.37
N VAL A 172 0.19 5.97 1.28
CA VAL A 172 -0.92 6.41 2.14
C VAL A 172 -0.63 6.18 3.60
N ALA A 173 -0.62 7.24 4.41
CA ALA A 173 -0.36 7.18 5.84
C ALA A 173 -1.57 6.69 6.68
N CYS A 174 -2.60 6.07 6.10
CA CYS A 174 -3.83 5.77 6.83
C CYS A 174 -3.67 4.65 7.87
N SER A 175 -2.69 3.78 7.64
CA SER A 175 -2.34 2.64 8.48
C SER A 175 -0.84 2.64 8.77
N LEU A 176 -0.46 1.73 9.65
CA LEU A 176 0.90 1.28 9.92
C LEU A 176 1.03 -0.15 9.38
N ARG A 177 2.23 -0.55 8.98
CA ARG A 177 2.49 -1.90 8.50
C ARG A 177 2.90 -2.81 9.63
N TYR A 178 2.07 -3.82 9.89
CA TYR A 178 2.40 -4.92 10.78
C TYR A 178 2.84 -6.15 9.97
N HIS A 179 3.94 -6.78 10.36
CA HIS A 179 4.43 -8.05 9.83
C HIS A 179 4.56 -9.06 10.96
N LEU A 180 4.14 -10.30 10.73
CA LEU A 180 4.41 -11.45 11.60
C LEU A 180 5.12 -12.53 10.77
N GLY A 181 6.31 -12.96 11.24
CA GLY A 181 7.04 -14.06 10.62
C GLY A 181 6.27 -15.38 10.76
N LEU A 182 6.06 -16.08 9.64
CA LEU A 182 5.35 -17.37 9.62
C LEU A 182 6.31 -18.52 9.28
N GLU A 183 6.94 -18.44 8.10
CA GLU A 183 8.02 -19.33 7.68
C GLU A 183 9.09 -18.45 7.05
N THR A 184 10.19 -18.26 7.77
CA THR A 184 11.25 -17.32 7.43
C THR A 184 12.60 -18.02 7.47
N PRO A 185 13.62 -17.50 6.77
CA PRO A 185 14.97 -18.05 6.85
C PRO A 185 15.60 -17.99 8.25
N ASN A 186 14.98 -17.25 9.20
CA ASN A 186 15.51 -16.98 10.54
C ASN A 186 16.97 -16.46 10.52
N SER A 187 17.32 -15.70 9.49
CA SER A 187 18.67 -15.19 9.23
C SER A 187 18.66 -13.66 9.12
N ASN A 188 19.77 -13.03 9.53
CA ASN A 188 19.98 -11.60 9.38
C ASN A 188 20.10 -11.14 7.92
N ASP A 189 20.34 -12.08 6.99
CA ASP A 189 20.40 -11.81 5.55
C ASP A 189 19.01 -11.71 4.89
N CYS A 190 17.96 -11.94 5.66
CA CYS A 190 16.56 -11.70 5.27
C CYS A 190 15.98 -10.57 6.13
N PHE A 191 16.04 -9.33 5.63
CA PHE A 191 15.75 -8.15 6.42
C PHE A 191 14.98 -7.06 5.66
N ILE A 192 14.31 -6.20 6.43
CA ILE A 192 13.82 -4.89 6.01
C ILE A 192 14.69 -3.81 6.64
N ASN A 193 15.00 -2.77 5.87
CA ASN A 193 15.53 -1.52 6.40
C ASN A 193 14.43 -0.47 6.32
N VAL A 194 14.07 0.15 7.45
CA VAL A 194 13.11 1.24 7.54
C VAL A 194 13.83 2.47 8.07
N ASP A 195 14.00 3.47 7.20
CA ASP A 195 14.67 4.72 7.53
C ASP A 195 16.07 4.55 8.19
N GLY A 196 16.84 3.59 7.68
CA GLY A 196 18.18 3.27 8.20
C GLY A 196 18.19 2.20 9.29
N GLN A 197 17.04 1.86 9.88
CA GLN A 197 16.95 0.83 10.93
C GLN A 197 16.68 -0.54 10.30
N GLN A 198 17.54 -1.53 10.55
CA GLN A 198 17.36 -2.89 10.05
C GLN A 198 16.57 -3.76 11.04
N TYR A 199 15.70 -4.60 10.48
CA TYR A 199 14.99 -5.66 11.21
C TYR A 199 15.01 -6.94 10.37
N ALA A 200 15.50 -8.03 10.95
CA ALA A 200 15.49 -9.35 10.34
C ALA A 200 14.24 -10.13 10.78
N TRP A 201 13.57 -10.80 9.85
CA TRP A 201 12.41 -11.62 10.20
C TRP A 201 12.81 -12.91 10.89
N GLN A 202 12.01 -13.31 11.86
CA GLN A 202 12.09 -14.59 12.55
C GLN A 202 10.69 -15.13 12.74
N ASP A 203 10.56 -16.44 12.82
CA ASP A 203 9.27 -17.11 12.97
C ASP A 203 8.61 -16.73 14.31
N GLY A 204 7.33 -16.37 14.23
CA GLY A 204 6.54 -15.93 15.39
C GLY A 204 6.93 -14.55 15.96
N LYS A 205 7.94 -13.86 15.39
CA LYS A 205 8.29 -12.49 15.76
C LYS A 205 7.57 -11.48 14.88
N ASP A 206 7.21 -10.36 15.49
CA ASP A 206 6.44 -9.31 14.84
C ASP A 206 7.21 -7.99 14.71
N LEU A 207 6.86 -7.24 13.67
CA LEU A 207 7.37 -5.92 13.36
C LEU A 207 6.18 -5.00 13.09
N LEU A 208 6.18 -3.81 13.68
CA LEU A 208 5.27 -2.73 13.31
C LEU A 208 6.11 -1.53 12.88
N PHE A 209 5.83 -0.98 11.70
CA PHE A 209 6.55 0.17 11.19
C PHE A 209 5.64 1.11 10.41
N ASP A 210 6.08 2.35 10.27
CA ASP A 210 5.41 3.35 9.45
C ASP A 210 5.95 3.26 8.00
N GLU A 211 5.15 2.62 7.14
CA GLU A 211 5.43 2.36 5.71
C GLU A 211 5.65 3.62 4.86
N THR A 212 5.34 4.80 5.41
CA THR A 212 5.59 6.07 4.73
C THR A 212 7.00 6.62 4.95
N TYR A 213 7.83 5.92 5.73
CA TYR A 213 9.27 6.13 5.70
C TYR A 213 9.90 5.37 4.53
N LEU A 214 11.03 5.86 4.03
CA LEU A 214 11.79 5.14 3.00
C LEU A 214 12.27 3.81 3.55
N HIS A 215 11.92 2.73 2.84
CA HIS A 215 12.27 1.38 3.24
C HIS A 215 12.59 0.49 2.04
N PHE A 216 13.35 -0.57 2.28
CA PHE A 216 13.68 -1.60 1.28
C PHE A 216 13.80 -2.96 1.97
N VAL A 217 13.67 -4.03 1.19
CA VAL A 217 13.74 -5.40 1.68
C VAL A 217 14.75 -6.19 0.88
N LYS A 218 15.51 -7.07 1.54
CA LYS A 218 16.39 -8.05 0.90
C LYS A 218 16.18 -9.42 1.51
N ASN A 219 16.20 -10.44 0.66
CA ASN A 219 16.32 -11.83 1.03
C ASN A 219 17.50 -12.41 0.27
N ASN A 220 18.69 -12.37 0.87
CA ASN A 220 19.92 -12.91 0.28
C ASN A 220 20.17 -14.35 0.74
N THR A 221 19.15 -15.04 1.23
CA THR A 221 19.24 -16.43 1.68
C THR A 221 18.72 -17.37 0.60
N ASP A 222 19.04 -18.66 0.75
CA ASP A 222 18.57 -19.76 -0.09
C ASP A 222 17.22 -20.35 0.40
N GLN A 223 16.44 -19.54 1.11
CA GLN A 223 15.10 -19.91 1.57
C GLN A 223 14.13 -18.77 1.29
N SER A 224 12.89 -19.12 0.96
CA SER A 224 11.82 -18.13 0.84
C SER A 224 11.36 -17.60 2.20
N ARG A 225 10.65 -16.47 2.17
CA ARG A 225 10.05 -15.85 3.34
C ARG A 225 8.55 -15.69 3.14
N LEU A 226 7.76 -16.24 4.05
CA LEU A 226 6.32 -16.09 4.17
C LEU A 226 5.97 -15.37 5.46
N ILE A 227 5.19 -14.29 5.34
CA ILE A 227 4.71 -13.51 6.49
C ILE A 227 3.20 -13.26 6.41
N LEU A 228 2.58 -13.00 7.56
CA LEU A 228 1.32 -12.29 7.62
C LEU A 228 1.61 -10.79 7.64
N MET A 229 1.03 -10.05 6.70
CA MET A 229 1.14 -8.61 6.57
C MET A 229 -0.23 -7.97 6.82
N CYS A 230 -0.29 -7.00 7.74
CA CYS A 230 -1.54 -6.32 8.11
C CYS A 230 -1.41 -4.80 8.05
N ASP A 231 -2.47 -4.14 7.61
CA ASP A 231 -2.67 -2.70 7.73
C ASP A 231 -3.27 -2.45 9.11
N PHE A 232 -2.44 -2.08 10.07
CA PHE A 232 -2.85 -1.77 11.43
C PHE A 232 -3.21 -0.29 11.56
N ASP A 233 -4.27 0.03 12.27
CA ASP A 233 -4.73 1.41 12.40
C ASP A 233 -3.64 2.35 12.90
N ARG A 234 -3.45 3.46 12.17
CA ARG A 234 -2.60 4.56 12.67
C ARG A 234 -3.32 5.25 13.84
N PRO A 235 -2.76 5.24 15.05
CA PRO A 235 -3.35 5.95 16.18
C PRO A 235 -3.23 7.47 15.97
N VAL A 236 -4.38 8.12 15.81
CA VAL A 236 -4.51 9.56 15.58
C VAL A 236 -5.47 10.19 16.59
N ASN A 237 -5.34 11.50 16.79
CA ASN A 237 -6.31 12.27 17.57
C ASN A 237 -7.70 12.33 16.86
N PRO A 238 -8.76 12.84 17.51
CA PRO A 238 -10.11 12.87 16.93
C PRO A 238 -10.20 13.57 15.56
N LEU A 239 -9.47 14.67 15.34
CA LEU A 239 -9.44 15.36 14.04
C LEU A 239 -8.77 14.50 12.96
N GLY A 240 -7.66 13.86 13.30
CA GLY A 240 -6.99 12.90 12.43
C GLY A 240 -7.88 11.70 12.07
N LYS A 241 -8.81 11.28 12.93
CA LYS A 241 -9.75 10.19 12.61
C LYS A 241 -10.66 10.53 11.43
N ALA A 242 -11.13 11.78 11.34
CA ALA A 242 -11.96 12.22 10.22
C ALA A 242 -11.20 12.19 8.89
N ILE A 243 -9.96 12.69 8.89
CA ILE A 243 -9.08 12.65 7.70
C ILE A 243 -8.76 11.20 7.33
N ASN A 244 -8.44 10.38 8.34
CA ASN A 244 -8.10 8.98 8.13
C ASN A 244 -9.29 8.20 7.55
N PHE A 245 -10.52 8.51 7.97
CA PHE A 245 -11.73 7.91 7.41
C PHE A 245 -11.87 8.14 5.90
N CYS A 246 -11.60 9.36 5.41
CA CYS A 246 -11.60 9.65 3.97
C CYS A 246 -10.57 8.78 3.22
N TYR A 247 -9.36 8.62 3.78
CA TYR A 247 -8.36 7.73 3.20
C TYR A 247 -8.82 6.27 3.17
N LYS A 248 -9.43 5.78 4.26
CA LYS A 248 -9.96 4.41 4.31
C LYS A 248 -11.04 4.17 3.25
N ILE A 249 -11.88 5.16 2.95
CA ILE A 249 -12.83 5.07 1.83
C ILE A 249 -12.09 4.87 0.51
N LEU A 250 -11.01 5.62 0.28
CA LEU A 250 -10.19 5.49 -0.93
C LEU A 250 -9.57 4.09 -1.02
N MET A 251 -9.04 3.57 0.09
CA MET A 251 -8.51 2.20 0.17
C MET A 251 -9.58 1.13 -0.09
N ARG A 252 -10.83 1.33 0.32
CA ARG A 252 -11.94 0.41 -0.02
C ARG A 252 -12.18 0.29 -1.52
N ALA A 253 -11.92 1.36 -2.29
CA ALA A 253 -12.08 1.32 -3.74
C ALA A 253 -10.98 0.49 -4.44
N SER A 254 -9.88 0.20 -3.75
CA SER A 254 -8.73 -0.56 -4.26
C SER A 254 -8.78 -2.06 -3.91
N ILE A 255 -9.94 -2.61 -3.53
CA ILE A 255 -10.07 -4.06 -3.29
C ILE A 255 -9.63 -4.84 -4.52
N VAL A 256 -8.74 -5.80 -4.31
CA VAL A 256 -8.28 -6.75 -5.32
C VAL A 256 -8.75 -8.15 -4.94
N PRO A 257 -9.45 -8.87 -5.83
CA PRO A 257 -9.90 -10.24 -5.58
C PRO A 257 -8.71 -11.22 -5.65
N ASN A 258 -8.75 -12.33 -4.90
CA ASN A 258 -7.82 -13.44 -5.13
C ASN A 258 -8.38 -14.37 -6.23
N THR A 259 -9.67 -14.68 -6.13
CA THR A 259 -10.41 -15.54 -7.07
C THR A 259 -11.65 -14.81 -7.61
N SER A 260 -12.32 -15.41 -8.60
CA SER A 260 -13.55 -14.84 -9.19
C SER A 260 -14.73 -14.76 -8.20
N GLU A 261 -14.67 -15.50 -7.08
CA GLU A 261 -15.67 -15.47 -6.01
C GLU A 261 -15.53 -14.21 -5.11
N ASP A 262 -14.40 -13.50 -5.20
CA ASP A 262 -14.13 -12.32 -4.40
C ASP A 262 -14.68 -11.05 -5.05
N LYS A 263 -15.06 -10.08 -4.20
CA LYS A 263 -15.43 -8.75 -4.69
C LYS A 263 -14.23 -8.05 -5.33
N SER A 264 -14.48 -7.37 -6.45
CA SER A 264 -13.49 -6.53 -7.13
C SER A 264 -13.85 -5.05 -7.01
N GLY A 265 -12.88 -4.24 -6.57
CA GLY A 265 -13.03 -2.80 -6.39
C GLY A 265 -13.17 -2.05 -7.71
N LEU A 266 -13.67 -0.80 -7.64
CA LEU A 266 -13.86 0.05 -8.83
C LEU A 266 -12.55 0.28 -9.59
N ALA A 267 -11.44 0.46 -8.86
CA ALA A 267 -10.12 0.65 -9.47
C ALA A 267 -9.70 -0.55 -10.33
N ASN A 268 -9.93 -1.78 -9.83
CA ASN A 268 -9.61 -2.99 -10.57
C ASN A 268 -10.50 -3.15 -11.81
N LYS A 269 -11.80 -2.85 -11.70
CA LYS A 269 -12.72 -2.87 -12.86
C LYS A 269 -12.28 -1.91 -13.96
N VAL A 270 -11.94 -0.66 -13.59
CA VAL A 270 -11.42 0.33 -14.54
C VAL A 270 -10.10 -0.15 -15.16
N PHE A 271 -9.19 -0.67 -14.34
CA PHE A 271 -7.89 -1.12 -14.83
C PHE A 271 -7.99 -2.33 -15.77
N LYS A 272 -8.89 -3.28 -15.50
CA LYS A 272 -9.19 -4.41 -16.40
C LYS A 272 -9.63 -3.91 -17.79
N THR A 273 -10.45 -2.86 -17.85
CA THR A 273 -10.87 -2.22 -19.11
C THR A 273 -9.73 -1.49 -19.82
N VAL A 274 -8.84 -0.82 -19.08
CA VAL A 274 -7.78 0.03 -19.65
C VAL A 274 -6.50 -0.76 -19.98
N THR A 275 -6.28 -1.93 -19.40
CA THR A 275 -5.04 -2.70 -19.58
C THR A 275 -4.75 -3.08 -21.04
N PRO A 276 -5.71 -3.55 -21.86
CA PRO A 276 -5.47 -3.81 -23.28
C PRO A 276 -4.96 -2.58 -24.03
N LEU A 277 -5.52 -1.40 -23.74
CA LEU A 277 -5.08 -0.13 -24.32
C LEU A 277 -3.66 0.24 -23.89
N LEU A 278 -3.30 -0.01 -22.62
CA LEU A 278 -1.93 0.18 -22.12
C LEU A 278 -0.93 -0.76 -22.79
N GLN A 279 -1.36 -1.99 -23.13
CA GLN A 279 -0.55 -2.96 -23.86
C GLN A 279 -0.24 -2.44 -25.27
N GLN A 280 -1.28 -2.03 -26.01
CA GLN A 280 -1.15 -1.42 -27.34
C GLN A 280 -0.28 -0.15 -27.30
N SER A 281 -0.40 0.67 -26.26
CA SER A 281 0.46 1.85 -26.07
C SER A 281 1.94 1.48 -25.89
N LYS A 282 2.26 0.38 -25.20
CA LYS A 282 3.64 -0.11 -25.06
C LYS A 282 4.18 -0.66 -26.38
N GLU A 283 3.35 -1.30 -27.18
CA GLU A 283 3.73 -1.74 -28.53
C GLU A 283 4.00 -0.53 -29.42
N LEU A 284 3.13 0.49 -29.39
CA LEU A 284 3.35 1.77 -30.07
C LEU A 284 4.66 2.44 -29.64
N LYS A 285 5.03 2.36 -28.35
CA LYS A 285 6.32 2.87 -27.88
C LYS A 285 7.51 2.18 -28.55
N LYS A 286 7.40 0.88 -28.85
CA LYS A 286 8.44 0.10 -29.52
C LYS A 286 8.48 0.40 -31.03
N THR A 287 7.32 0.49 -31.68
CA THR A 287 7.21 0.66 -33.14
C THR A 287 7.30 2.10 -33.61
N ASN A 288 6.70 3.05 -32.87
CA ASN A 288 6.68 4.47 -33.21
C ASN A 288 6.74 5.37 -31.96
N ARG A 289 7.96 5.70 -31.54
CA ARG A 289 8.22 6.48 -30.33
C ARG A 289 7.68 7.91 -30.39
N LYS A 290 7.57 8.52 -31.58
CA LYS A 290 7.02 9.88 -31.76
C LYS A 290 5.51 9.88 -31.51
N ALA A 291 4.78 8.97 -32.16
CA ALA A 291 3.34 8.80 -31.96
C ALA A 291 3.02 8.47 -30.50
N TYR A 292 3.79 7.58 -29.87
CA TYR A 292 3.66 7.28 -28.44
C TYR A 292 3.81 8.53 -27.55
N LYS A 293 4.83 9.37 -27.80
CA LYS A 293 5.03 10.60 -27.01
C LYS A 293 3.85 11.56 -27.19
N CYS A 294 3.40 11.79 -28.44
CA CYS A 294 2.24 12.63 -28.72
C CYS A 294 1.00 12.14 -27.95
N LEU A 295 0.63 10.87 -28.12
CA LEU A 295 -0.49 10.25 -27.42
C LEU A 295 -0.37 10.39 -25.90
N LYS A 296 0.81 10.11 -25.33
CA LYS A 296 1.08 10.24 -23.90
C LYS A 296 0.84 11.68 -23.40
N TYR A 297 1.35 12.69 -24.11
CA TYR A 297 1.19 14.08 -23.70
C TYR A 297 -0.26 14.56 -23.86
N THR A 298 -0.95 14.17 -24.92
CA THR A 298 -2.37 14.49 -25.13
C THR A 298 -3.23 13.93 -24.00
N ILE A 299 -3.11 12.63 -23.71
CA ILE A 299 -3.88 11.98 -22.62
C ILE A 299 -3.58 12.65 -21.27
N ASN A 300 -2.30 12.85 -20.94
CA ASN A 300 -1.92 13.49 -19.68
C ASN A 300 -2.46 14.92 -19.55
N THR A 301 -2.47 15.68 -20.64
CA THR A 301 -3.00 17.06 -20.66
C THR A 301 -4.51 17.06 -20.47
N LEU A 302 -5.24 16.19 -21.16
CA LEU A 302 -6.68 16.05 -21.01
C LEU A 302 -7.08 15.61 -19.59
N LEU A 303 -6.35 14.66 -18.99
CA LEU A 303 -6.58 14.24 -17.61
C LEU A 303 -6.31 15.38 -16.62
N LEU A 304 -5.26 16.17 -16.82
CA LEU A 304 -4.97 17.33 -15.99
C LEU A 304 -6.09 18.36 -16.08
N LEU A 305 -6.54 18.69 -17.29
CA LEU A 305 -7.66 19.62 -17.52
C LEU A 305 -8.95 19.12 -16.86
N ALA A 306 -9.26 17.83 -16.95
CA ALA A 306 -10.42 17.25 -16.30
C ALA A 306 -10.35 17.35 -14.77
N ILE A 307 -9.19 17.10 -14.17
CA ILE A 307 -8.99 17.27 -12.72
C ILE A 307 -9.16 18.74 -12.31
N VAL A 308 -8.56 19.67 -13.06
CA VAL A 308 -8.69 21.12 -12.80
C VAL A 308 -10.16 21.54 -12.90
N ALA A 309 -10.89 21.06 -13.92
CA ALA A 309 -12.30 21.34 -14.09
C ALA A 309 -13.16 20.78 -12.94
N LEU A 310 -12.89 19.56 -12.48
CA LEU A 310 -13.58 18.96 -11.34
C LEU A 310 -13.34 19.74 -10.04
N VAL A 311 -12.09 20.14 -9.79
CA VAL A 311 -11.74 20.94 -8.61
C VAL A 311 -12.42 22.31 -8.69
N ALA A 312 -12.37 22.98 -9.84
CA ALA A 312 -13.05 24.26 -10.04
C ALA A 312 -14.57 24.13 -9.85
N GLY A 313 -15.19 23.10 -10.41
CA GLY A 313 -16.62 22.83 -10.27
C GLY A 313 -17.03 22.52 -8.84
N PHE A 314 -16.24 21.73 -8.10
CA PHE A 314 -16.49 21.46 -6.69
C PHE A 314 -16.41 22.74 -5.86
N ILE A 315 -15.39 23.57 -6.08
CA ILE A 315 -15.26 24.82 -5.32
C ILE A 315 -16.42 25.77 -5.65
N GLN A 316 -16.78 25.91 -6.93
CA GLN A 316 -17.94 26.68 -7.37
C GLN A 316 -19.21 26.21 -6.63
N MET A 317 -19.49 24.90 -6.63
CA MET A 317 -20.64 24.33 -5.93
C MET A 317 -20.62 24.64 -4.43
N THR A 318 -19.47 24.51 -3.76
CA THR A 318 -19.37 24.83 -2.32
C THR A 318 -19.57 26.32 -2.04
N SER A 319 -19.09 27.20 -2.93
CA SER A 319 -19.30 28.64 -2.78
C SER A 319 -20.77 29.04 -2.90
N TRP A 320 -21.55 28.30 -3.70
CA TRP A 320 -23.00 28.47 -3.81
C TRP A 320 -23.76 27.97 -2.59
N LEU A 321 -23.24 26.97 -1.87
CA LEU A 321 -23.85 26.42 -0.66
C LEU A 321 -23.55 27.24 0.60
N ILE A 322 -22.58 28.15 0.53
CA ILE A 322 -22.15 29.02 1.65
C ILE A 322 -22.75 30.45 1.52
N LEU A 323 -23.33 30.78 0.37
CA LEU A 323 -24.11 31.99 0.11
C LEU A 323 -25.60 31.76 0.38
#